data_AF-A0A0P9I8D3-F1
#
_entry.id   AF-A0A0P9I8D3-F1
#
_cell.length_a   1.000
_cell.length_b   1.000
_cell.length_c   1.000
_cell.angle_alpha   90.00
_cell.angle_beta   90.00
_cell.angle_gamma   90.00
#
_symmetry.space_group_name_H-M   'P 1'
#
loop_
_entity.id
_entity.type
_entity.pdbx_description
1 polymer ?
#
loop_
_entity_poly.entity_id
_entity_poly.type
_entity_poly.pdbx_seq_one_letter_code
_entity_poly.pdbx_strand_id
1 'polypeptide(L)'
;MNDNTTLATIGRLINTNSGGKPSELGCEANALEAQIELANSLNHKPIRVLKNWKRFRIDTDERKEQILRQLQPSICKSGIYIVYSDMVVSDSTGRVPSGGWVRSTFLESLSAGCIFETQNTNYILLGDGRDEVISLTELYALYQMF
;
A
#
# COMPACT_ATOMS: atom_id res chain seq x y z
N MET A 1 -5.81 -22.94 9.05
CA MET A 1 -4.73 -23.15 8.06
C MET A 1 -3.60 -23.84 8.79
N ASN A 2 -2.90 -24.81 8.17
CA ASN A 2 -1.67 -25.36 8.74
C ASN A 2 -0.51 -24.37 8.52
N ASP A 3 0.51 -24.40 9.38
CA ASP A 3 1.58 -23.39 9.39
C ASP A 3 2.32 -23.26 8.06
N ASN A 4 2.51 -24.38 7.35
CA ASN A 4 3.13 -24.39 6.02
C ASN A 4 2.32 -23.63 4.96
N THR A 5 0.98 -23.66 5.02
CA THR A 5 0.12 -22.91 4.08
C THR A 5 0.14 -21.41 4.39
N THR A 6 0.25 -21.03 5.66
CA THR A 6 0.36 -19.63 6.07
C THR A 6 1.67 -19.01 5.59
N LEU A 7 2.80 -19.70 5.78
CA LEU A 7 4.10 -19.22 5.29
C LEU A 7 4.16 -19.10 3.77
N ALA A 8 3.60 -20.08 3.04
CA ALA A 8 3.50 -20.00 1.58
C ALA A 8 2.64 -18.80 1.13
N THR A 9 1.53 -18.56 1.81
CA THR A 9 0.66 -17.39 1.57
C THR A 9 1.42 -16.09 1.80
N ILE A 10 2.10 -15.95 2.93
CA ILE A 10 2.90 -14.76 3.25
C ILE A 10 3.99 -14.54 2.21
N GLY A 11 4.76 -15.58 1.88
CA GLY A 11 5.82 -15.52 0.87
C GLY A 11 5.31 -15.05 -0.49
N ARG A 12 4.13 -15.51 -0.91
CA ARG A 12 3.46 -15.06 -2.13
C ARG A 12 3.07 -13.58 -2.06
N LEU A 13 2.49 -13.14 -0.95
CA LEU A 13 2.04 -11.76 -0.77
C LEU A 13 3.23 -10.79 -0.80
N ILE A 14 4.30 -11.07 -0.07
CA ILE A 14 5.46 -10.16 0.03
C ILE A 14 6.41 -10.24 -1.16
N ASN A 15 6.32 -11.25 -2.01
CA ASN A 15 7.12 -11.29 -3.23
C ASN A 15 6.56 -10.32 -4.27
N THR A 16 7.05 -9.09 -4.24
CA THR A 16 6.66 -7.94 -5.07
C THR A 16 6.85 -8.19 -6.57
N ASN A 17 7.75 -9.10 -6.94
CA ASN A 17 8.05 -9.48 -8.33
C ASN A 17 7.14 -10.57 -8.91
N SER A 18 6.18 -11.10 -8.14
CA SER A 18 5.29 -12.19 -8.57
C SER A 18 3.87 -12.01 -8.03
N GLY A 19 2.89 -12.75 -8.57
CA GLY A 19 1.48 -12.60 -8.17
C GLY A 19 0.87 -11.27 -8.63
N GLY A 20 -0.46 -11.16 -8.56
CA GLY A 20 -1.18 -9.99 -9.07
C GLY A 20 -0.99 -9.71 -10.58
N LYS A 21 -1.69 -8.68 -11.05
CA LYS A 21 -1.50 -8.13 -12.40
C LYS A 21 -0.61 -6.88 -12.34
N PRO A 22 0.11 -6.50 -13.41
CA PRO A 22 0.74 -5.19 -13.48
C PRO A 22 -0.26 -4.08 -13.16
N SER A 23 0.16 -3.11 -12.36
CA SER A 23 -0.66 -1.95 -11.99
C SER A 23 -0.51 -0.84 -13.03
N GLU A 24 -1.59 -0.09 -13.25
CA GLU A 24 -1.58 1.15 -14.04
C GLU A 24 -1.19 2.38 -13.20
N LEU A 25 -1.14 2.22 -11.88
CA LEU A 25 -0.62 3.22 -10.95
C LEU A 25 0.91 3.25 -10.93
N GLY A 26 1.44 4.35 -10.44
CA GLY A 26 2.87 4.60 -10.33
C GLY A 26 3.26 5.90 -11.04
N CYS A 27 4.41 6.46 -10.66
CA CYS A 27 5.01 7.55 -11.39
C CYS A 27 6.42 7.19 -11.84
N GLU A 28 6.84 7.78 -12.96
CA GLU A 28 8.20 7.65 -13.46
C GLU A 28 9.19 8.46 -12.61
N ALA A 29 10.46 8.04 -12.64
CA ALA A 29 11.51 8.69 -11.85
C ALA A 29 11.69 10.18 -12.17
N ASN A 30 11.43 10.59 -13.42
CA ASN A 30 11.52 11.99 -13.83
C ASN A 30 10.36 12.85 -13.29
N ALA A 31 9.26 12.25 -12.85
CA ALA A 31 8.11 12.94 -12.26
C ALA A 31 8.18 12.98 -10.72
N LEU A 32 9.10 12.24 -10.10
CA LEU A 32 9.15 12.02 -8.65
C LEU A 32 9.16 13.33 -7.85
N GLU A 33 10.03 14.28 -8.19
CA GLU A 33 10.12 15.56 -7.46
C GLU A 33 8.80 16.33 -7.51
N ALA A 34 8.16 16.40 -8.69
CA ALA A 34 6.85 17.04 -8.83
C ALA A 34 5.76 16.32 -8.00
N GLN A 35 5.82 15.01 -7.86
CA GLN A 35 4.87 14.26 -7.02
C GLN A 35 5.13 14.46 -5.52
N ILE A 36 6.40 14.64 -5.11
CA ILE A 36 6.76 15.00 -3.74
C ILE A 36 6.22 16.39 -3.41
N GLU A 37 6.41 17.37 -4.30
CA GLU A 37 5.86 18.72 -4.14
C GLU A 37 4.34 18.71 -4.06
N LEU A 38 3.68 17.98 -4.95
CA LEU A 38 2.22 17.82 -4.94
C LEU A 38 1.76 17.21 -3.61
N ALA A 39 2.35 16.08 -3.17
CA ALA A 39 1.99 15.42 -1.93
C ALA A 39 2.16 16.35 -0.70
N ASN A 40 3.22 17.15 -0.67
CA ASN A 40 3.42 18.15 0.39
C ASN A 40 2.33 19.21 0.39
N SER A 41 1.90 19.69 -0.79
CA SER A 41 0.86 20.71 -0.93
C SER A 41 -0.55 20.23 -0.52
N LEU A 42 -0.80 18.92 -0.54
CA LEU A 42 -2.11 18.35 -0.24
C LEU A 42 -2.43 18.36 1.26
N ASN A 43 -1.50 17.90 2.11
CA ASN A 43 -1.80 17.65 3.52
C ASN A 43 -0.59 17.69 4.48
N HIS A 44 0.62 18.00 4.00
CA HIS A 44 1.87 17.99 4.78
C HIS A 44 2.17 16.71 5.59
N LYS A 45 1.50 15.58 5.28
CA LYS A 45 1.79 14.29 5.92
C LYS A 45 3.20 13.84 5.52
N PRO A 46 3.89 13.07 6.39
CA PRO A 46 5.12 12.37 6.03
C PRO A 46 5.05 11.69 4.67
N ILE A 47 6.14 11.78 3.90
CA ILE A 47 6.24 11.19 2.57
C ILE A 47 7.20 10.00 2.61
N ARG A 48 6.76 8.88 2.04
CA ARG A 48 7.61 7.71 1.76
C ARG A 48 7.58 7.36 0.29
N VAL A 49 8.73 7.24 -0.33
CA VAL A 49 8.84 6.83 -1.74
C VAL A 49 9.11 5.32 -1.79
N LEU A 50 8.27 4.59 -2.50
CA LEU A 50 8.28 3.13 -2.57
C LEU A 50 8.63 2.63 -3.98
N LYS A 51 9.54 1.67 -4.08
CA LYS A 51 9.71 0.82 -5.27
C LYS A 51 9.22 -0.59 -4.97
N ASN A 52 9.13 -1.43 -6.00
CA ASN A 52 8.77 -2.84 -5.88
C ASN A 52 7.51 -2.99 -5.00
N TRP A 53 6.44 -2.32 -5.37
CA TRP A 53 5.26 -2.23 -4.52
C TRP A 53 4.12 -3.08 -5.07
N LYS A 54 3.30 -3.58 -4.15
CA LYS A 54 2.03 -4.25 -4.42
C LYS A 54 0.90 -3.53 -3.73
N ARG A 55 -0.12 -3.15 -4.48
CA ARG A 55 -1.38 -2.68 -3.92
C ARG A 55 -2.35 -3.85 -3.84
N PHE A 56 -2.90 -4.06 -2.65
CA PHE A 56 -3.90 -5.09 -2.41
C PHE A 56 -5.28 -4.45 -2.31
N ARG A 57 -6.24 -4.94 -3.09
CA ARG A 57 -7.67 -4.74 -2.84
C ARG A 57 -8.15 -5.85 -1.90
N ILE A 58 -8.80 -5.47 -0.82
CA ILE A 58 -9.35 -6.45 0.12
C ILE A 58 -10.72 -6.89 -0.37
N ASP A 59 -10.89 -8.19 -0.53
CA ASP A 59 -12.14 -8.84 -0.87
C ASP A 59 -12.87 -9.23 0.41
N THR A 60 -14.01 -8.59 0.64
CA THR A 60 -14.85 -8.79 1.81
C THR A 60 -16.31 -8.57 1.44
N ASP A 61 -17.22 -9.09 2.26
CA ASP A 61 -18.65 -8.82 2.12
C ASP A 61 -19.00 -7.36 2.48
N GLU A 62 -20.11 -6.89 1.91
CA GLU A 62 -20.63 -5.53 2.07
C GLU A 62 -20.86 -5.13 3.53
N ARG A 63 -21.28 -6.09 4.37
CA ARG A 63 -21.55 -5.83 5.79
C ARG A 63 -20.28 -5.49 6.55
N LYS A 64 -19.21 -6.27 6.35
CA LYS A 64 -17.90 -5.98 6.96
C LYS A 64 -17.30 -4.69 6.43
N GLU A 65 -17.45 -4.43 5.13
CA GLU A 65 -17.02 -3.17 4.55
C GLU A 65 -17.77 -1.97 5.17
N GLN A 66 -19.08 -2.07 5.35
CA GLN A 66 -19.88 -1.02 5.99
C GLN A 66 -19.46 -0.76 7.44
N ILE A 67 -19.21 -1.82 8.22
CA ILE A 67 -18.68 -1.70 9.58
C ILE A 67 -17.32 -0.99 9.57
N LEU A 68 -16.41 -1.38 8.69
CA LEU A 68 -15.11 -0.74 8.57
C LEU A 68 -15.24 0.75 8.23
N ARG A 69 -16.15 1.11 7.32
CA ARG A 69 -16.44 2.51 6.95
C ARG A 69 -17.02 3.32 8.09
N GLN A 70 -17.81 2.72 8.97
CA GLN A 70 -18.30 3.39 10.19
C GLN A 70 -17.15 3.64 11.18
N LEU A 71 -16.23 2.69 11.32
CA LEU A 71 -15.07 2.80 12.21
C LEU A 71 -13.97 3.71 11.67
N GLN A 72 -13.82 3.79 10.34
CA GLN A 72 -12.83 4.61 9.64
C GLN A 72 -13.49 5.37 8.47
N PRO A 73 -14.18 6.49 8.77
CA PRO A 73 -14.95 7.24 7.77
C PRO A 73 -14.13 7.80 6.60
N SER A 74 -12.81 7.96 6.78
CA SER A 74 -11.89 8.47 5.76
C SER A 74 -11.47 7.43 4.72
N ILE A 75 -11.80 6.15 4.90
CA ILE A 75 -11.38 5.10 3.98
C ILE A 75 -11.97 5.29 2.58
N CYS A 76 -11.15 5.01 1.56
CA CYS A 76 -11.51 5.19 0.15
C CYS A 76 -12.86 4.56 -0.20
N LYS A 77 -13.73 5.30 -0.91
CA LYS A 77 -15.09 4.86 -1.24
C LYS A 77 -15.15 3.77 -2.31
N SER A 78 -14.13 3.66 -3.17
CA SER A 78 -14.09 2.69 -4.27
C SER A 78 -13.52 1.33 -3.88
N GLY A 79 -13.24 1.12 -2.59
CA GLY A 79 -12.80 -0.15 -2.04
C GLY A 79 -11.81 0.02 -0.89
N ILE A 80 -11.41 -1.11 -0.31
CA ILE A 80 -10.44 -1.17 0.79
C ILE A 80 -9.10 -1.55 0.18
N TYR A 81 -8.10 -0.69 0.32
CA TYR A 81 -6.79 -0.91 -0.26
C TYR A 81 -5.68 -0.71 0.76
N ILE A 82 -4.60 -1.48 0.63
CA ILE A 82 -3.31 -1.26 1.31
C ILE A 82 -2.18 -1.40 0.29
N VAL A 83 -0.99 -0.90 0.61
CA VAL A 83 0.23 -1.15 -0.16
C VAL A 83 1.28 -1.85 0.71
N TYR A 84 1.97 -2.80 0.10
CA TYR A 84 3.21 -3.38 0.62
C TYR A 84 4.35 -3.03 -0.33
N SER A 85 5.54 -2.79 0.21
CA SER A 85 6.76 -2.62 -0.56
C SER A 85 7.92 -3.22 0.23
N ASP A 86 8.82 -3.91 -0.47
CA ASP A 86 10.08 -4.40 0.08
C ASP A 86 11.26 -3.41 -0.09
N MET A 87 11.00 -2.24 -0.69
CA MET A 87 12.01 -1.28 -1.07
C MET A 87 11.54 0.16 -0.86
N VAL A 88 11.77 0.70 0.34
CA VAL A 88 11.69 2.13 0.62
C VAL A 88 12.90 2.82 0.01
N VAL A 89 12.65 3.78 -0.88
CA VAL A 89 13.70 4.62 -1.46
C VAL A 89 14.09 5.72 -0.48
N SER A 90 13.09 6.42 0.06
CA SER A 90 13.25 7.48 1.04
C SER A 90 12.05 7.56 1.99
N ASP A 91 12.30 8.01 3.22
CA ASP A 91 11.29 8.33 4.24
C ASP A 91 11.63 9.70 4.84
N SER A 92 10.72 10.67 4.69
CA SER A 92 10.91 12.04 5.17
C SER A 92 11.06 12.14 6.69
N THR A 93 10.71 11.09 7.44
CA THR A 93 10.85 11.02 8.91
C THR A 93 12.11 10.30 9.37
N GLY A 94 12.82 9.63 8.45
CA GLY A 94 13.98 8.78 8.77
C GLY A 94 13.67 7.54 9.60
N ARG A 95 12.38 7.20 9.82
CA ARG A 95 11.98 6.05 10.65
C ARG A 95 12.16 4.72 9.93
N VAL A 96 11.99 4.70 8.61
CA VAL A 96 12.27 3.52 7.79
C VAL A 96 13.55 3.77 6.99
N PRO A 97 14.58 2.93 7.12
CA PRO A 97 15.80 3.09 6.35
C PRO A 97 15.55 2.84 4.86
N SER A 98 16.40 3.41 4.00
CA SER A 98 16.44 3.06 2.58
C SER A 98 16.74 1.57 2.42
N GLY A 99 16.03 0.89 1.52
CA GLY A 99 16.04 -0.57 1.38
C GLY A 99 15.25 -1.32 2.46
N GLY A 100 14.59 -0.62 3.38
CA GLY A 100 13.62 -1.21 4.29
C GLY A 100 12.31 -1.56 3.58
N TRP A 101 11.45 -2.32 4.27
CA TRP A 101 10.12 -2.67 3.79
C TRP A 101 9.05 -1.88 4.55
N VAL A 102 7.87 -1.71 3.94
CA VAL A 102 6.70 -1.13 4.60
C VAL A 102 5.43 -1.88 4.23
N ARG A 103 4.47 -1.82 5.14
CA ARG A 103 3.06 -2.13 4.91
C ARG A 103 2.25 -0.93 5.37
N SER A 104 1.44 -0.37 4.48
CA SER A 104 0.60 0.78 4.82
C SER A 104 -0.60 0.39 5.68
N THR A 105 -1.30 1.41 6.18
CA THR A 105 -2.70 1.30 6.60
C THR A 105 -3.61 1.49 5.39
N PHE A 106 -4.92 1.60 5.60
CA PHE A 106 -5.88 1.74 4.51
C PHE A 106 -5.73 3.04 3.73
N LEU A 107 -5.97 2.94 2.43
CA LEU A 107 -6.10 4.08 1.52
C LEU A 107 -7.24 5.00 1.97
N GLU A 108 -6.94 6.28 2.11
CA GLU A 108 -7.93 7.34 2.24
C GLU A 108 -8.19 8.00 0.89
N SER A 109 -7.12 8.37 0.18
CA SER A 109 -7.20 9.04 -1.12
C SER A 109 -6.07 8.60 -2.05
N LEU A 110 -6.33 8.63 -3.37
CA LEU A 110 -5.32 8.38 -4.40
C LEU A 110 -5.23 9.61 -5.29
N SER A 111 -4.08 10.28 -5.29
CA SER A 111 -3.84 11.49 -6.09
C SER A 111 -2.79 11.23 -7.17
N ALA A 112 -2.96 11.85 -8.34
CA ALA A 112 -2.05 11.76 -9.48
C ALA A 112 -1.64 10.33 -9.90
N GLY A 113 -2.48 9.33 -9.62
CA GLY A 113 -2.21 7.93 -9.94
C GLY A 113 -1.03 7.29 -9.20
N CYS A 114 -0.39 7.98 -8.25
CA CYS A 114 0.83 7.48 -7.58
C CYS A 114 0.96 7.91 -6.12
N ILE A 115 0.19 8.89 -5.65
CA ILE A 115 0.20 9.34 -4.25
C ILE A 115 -0.88 8.58 -3.50
N PHE A 116 -0.48 7.49 -2.84
CA PHE A 116 -1.33 6.66 -2.00
C PHE A 116 -1.36 7.24 -0.58
N GLU A 117 -2.41 8.01 -0.28
CA GLU A 117 -2.59 8.66 1.01
C GLU A 117 -3.23 7.70 2.02
N THR A 118 -2.64 7.60 3.21
CA THR A 118 -3.28 7.02 4.39
C THR A 118 -3.42 8.08 5.48
N GLN A 119 -4.02 7.71 6.62
CA GLN A 119 -4.24 8.61 7.76
C GLN A 119 -3.02 9.45 8.14
N ASN A 120 -1.81 8.87 8.08
CA ASN A 120 -0.61 9.51 8.63
C ASN A 120 0.57 9.58 7.64
N THR A 121 0.42 9.15 6.39
CA THR A 121 1.54 9.09 5.43
C THR A 121 1.04 9.15 3.99
N ASN A 122 1.75 9.90 3.16
CA ASN A 122 1.65 9.83 1.70
C ASN A 122 2.72 8.86 1.19
N TYR A 123 2.31 7.76 0.57
CA TYR A 123 3.23 6.85 -0.11
C TYR A 123 3.26 7.21 -1.59
N ILE A 124 4.43 7.58 -2.10
CA ILE A 124 4.63 7.79 -3.54
C ILE A 124 5.07 6.45 -4.14
N LEU A 125 4.22 5.94 -5.02
CA LEU A 125 4.43 4.69 -5.76
C LEU A 125 5.33 4.99 -6.96
N LEU A 126 6.62 4.65 -6.85
CA LEU A 126 7.62 4.94 -7.87
C LEU A 126 7.87 3.72 -8.77
N GLY A 127 7.78 3.93 -10.08
CA GLY A 127 7.91 2.91 -11.10
C GLY A 127 6.79 1.88 -11.06
N ASP A 128 7.04 0.76 -11.73
CA ASP A 128 6.08 -0.33 -11.86
C ASP A 128 5.74 -0.97 -10.50
N GLY A 129 4.46 -1.35 -10.37
CA GLY A 129 3.98 -2.17 -9.27
C GLY A 129 2.93 -3.16 -9.73
N ARG A 130 2.31 -3.86 -8.77
CA ARG A 130 1.28 -4.86 -9.07
C ARG A 130 0.02 -4.66 -8.24
N ASP A 131 -1.11 -4.97 -8.85
CA ASP A 131 -2.42 -4.99 -8.21
C ASP A 131 -2.87 -6.42 -7.97
N GLU A 132 -3.34 -6.69 -6.76
CA GLU A 132 -3.81 -8.02 -6.39
C GLU A 132 -5.05 -7.94 -5.49
N VAL A 133 -5.96 -8.89 -5.64
CA VAL A 133 -7.13 -9.04 -4.78
C VAL A 133 -6.80 -10.09 -3.73
N ILE A 134 -7.02 -9.77 -2.45
CA ILE A 134 -6.74 -10.69 -1.34
C ILE A 134 -7.93 -10.76 -0.38
N SER A 135 -8.11 -11.91 0.25
CA SER A 135 -9.11 -12.09 1.30
C SER A 135 -8.71 -11.43 2.62
N LEU A 136 -9.68 -11.28 3.54
CA LEU A 136 -9.38 -10.86 4.92
C LEU A 136 -8.40 -11.79 5.64
N THR A 137 -8.45 -13.09 5.39
CA THR A 137 -7.52 -14.06 6.00
C THR A 137 -6.07 -13.79 5.55
N GLU A 138 -5.88 -13.48 4.29
CA GLU A 138 -4.57 -13.12 3.73
C GLU A 138 -4.08 -11.77 4.24
N LEU A 139 -5.00 -10.80 4.38
CA LEU A 139 -4.71 -9.54 5.05
C LEU A 139 -4.23 -9.77 6.49
N TYR A 140 -4.90 -10.62 7.26
CA TYR A 140 -4.47 -10.96 8.62
C TYR A 140 -3.10 -11.64 8.66
N ALA A 141 -2.80 -12.53 7.70
CA ALA A 141 -1.48 -13.14 7.59
C ALA A 141 -0.39 -12.08 7.32
N LEU A 142 -0.66 -11.09 6.47
CA LEU A 142 0.22 -9.94 6.25
C LEU A 142 0.38 -9.07 7.52
N TYR A 143 -0.64 -9.01 8.37
CA TYR A 143 -0.58 -8.31 9.66
C TYR A 143 0.27 -9.01 10.72
N GLN A 144 0.30 -10.35 10.70
CA GLN A 144 1.05 -11.21 11.63
C GLN A 144 2.57 -11.26 11.37
N MET A 145 3.08 -10.57 10.36
CA MET A 145 4.52 -10.58 10.05
C MET A 145 5.42 -9.94 11.13
N PHE A 146 4.87 -9.44 12.25
CA PHE A 146 5.58 -8.97 13.45
C PHE A 146 4.78 -9.27 14.71
#